data_AF-A0A8R7P992-F1
#
_entry.id   AF-A0A8R7P992-F1
#
_cell.length_a   1.000
_cell.length_b   1.000
_cell.length_c   1.000
_cell.angle_alpha   90.00
_cell.angle_beta   90.00
_cell.angle_gamma   90.00
#
_symmetry.space_group_name_H-M   'P 1'
#
loop_
_entity.id
_entity.type
_entity.pdbx_description
1 polymer ?
#
loop_
_entity_poly.entity_id
_entity_poly.type
_entity_poly.pdbx_seq_one_letter_code
_entity_poly.pdbx_strand_id
1 'polypeptide(L)'
;MSQQLTVFDTLVDVLFNVRGLRFSGSGEVAGIINKMVNAFKGVIQRTSNDIRSNKESIIHPATFILIQVLEFFHRNRDMIQSILETGGYNTGPCSDMLDCLVSKLKCAEKSFQKKGQRCMFFLNNINYVLQKNCHSGLLPPNVESNLVSLIDQYIVSYLEKYWVPLLRYLDGDSLRKPRRLSLDKFTGEFFTICYSQMTWKVQTVLKGRLRQEIVDLIVPKYVNFLRALEENPRSWFDRISREKPMCTAAELEQVIRGLFER
;
A
#
# COMPACT_ATOMS: atom_id res chain seq x y z
N MET A 1 14.24 5.57 18.63
CA MET A 1 14.74 5.86 17.26
C MET A 1 16.26 6.07 17.23
N SER A 2 16.89 6.76 18.21
CA SER A 2 18.31 7.13 18.09
C SER A 2 19.30 5.96 18.00
N GLN A 3 19.09 4.85 18.74
CA GLN A 3 20.01 3.70 18.68
C GLN A 3 20.03 2.93 17.34
N GLN A 4 18.95 2.99 16.55
CA GLN A 4 18.88 2.29 15.25
C GLN A 4 19.50 3.13 14.13
N LEU A 5 19.39 4.46 14.23
CA LEU A 5 20.11 5.41 13.37
C LEU A 5 21.62 5.30 13.59
N THR A 6 22.11 5.21 14.84
CA THR A 6 23.55 5.07 15.11
C THR A 6 24.18 3.79 14.55
N VAL A 7 23.44 2.69 14.46
CA VAL A 7 23.94 1.45 13.81
C VAL A 7 24.01 1.63 12.29
N PHE A 8 23.03 2.32 11.70
CA PHE A 8 23.04 2.64 10.28
C PHE A 8 24.18 3.60 9.93
N ASP A 9 24.36 4.66 10.71
CA ASP A 9 25.43 5.64 10.54
C ASP A 9 26.81 4.97 10.68
N THR A 10 26.99 4.09 11.67
CA THR A 10 28.22 3.29 11.82
C THR A 10 28.47 2.40 10.59
N LEU A 11 27.43 1.77 10.02
CA LEU A 11 27.58 0.93 8.83
C LEU A 11 27.93 1.77 7.58
N VAL A 12 27.33 2.95 7.43
CA VAL A 12 27.66 3.90 6.35
C VAL A 12 29.07 4.46 6.51
N ASP A 13 29.51 4.77 7.73
CA ASP A 13 30.87 5.21 8.01
C ASP A 13 31.90 4.13 7.69
N VAL A 14 31.63 2.88 8.06
CA VAL A 14 32.48 1.73 7.67
C VAL A 14 32.54 1.62 6.15
N LEU A 15 31.43 1.81 5.43
CA LEU A 15 31.40 1.81 3.96
C LEU A 15 32.24 2.94 3.35
N PHE A 16 32.18 4.15 3.92
CA PHE A 16 32.98 5.28 3.47
C PHE A 16 34.48 5.03 3.65
N ASN A 17 34.86 4.36 4.74
CA ASN A 17 36.24 3.99 5.02
C ASN A 17 36.74 2.83 4.12
N VAL A 18 35.87 1.89 3.77
CA VAL A 18 36.17 0.79 2.84
C VAL A 18 36.43 1.29 1.41
N ARG A 19 35.88 2.46 1.02
CA ARG A 19 36.13 3.13 -0.27
C ARG A 19 37.62 3.46 -0.50
N GLY A 20 38.41 3.58 0.56
CA GLY A 20 39.86 3.82 0.49
C GLY A 20 40.70 2.56 0.27
N LEU A 21 40.11 1.36 0.36
CA LEU A 21 40.82 0.09 0.25
C LEU A 21 40.78 -0.40 -1.20
N ARG A 22 41.96 -0.46 -1.85
CA ARG A 22 42.12 -1.16 -3.13
C ARG A 22 42.11 -2.67 -2.86
N PHE A 23 40.96 -3.30 -3.03
CA PHE A 23 40.87 -4.76 -2.94
C PHE A 23 41.37 -5.40 -4.23
N SER A 24 42.39 -6.25 -4.12
CA SER A 24 43.04 -6.93 -5.24
C SER A 24 42.40 -8.28 -5.61
N GLY A 25 41.34 -8.70 -4.91
CA GLY A 25 40.65 -9.98 -5.15
C GLY A 25 39.13 -9.83 -5.17
N SER A 26 38.49 -10.14 -6.30
CA SER A 26 37.04 -9.98 -6.51
C SER A 26 36.17 -10.79 -5.52
N GLY A 27 36.64 -11.96 -5.08
CA GLY A 27 35.91 -12.84 -4.16
C GLY A 27 35.81 -12.31 -2.71
N GLU A 28 36.83 -11.61 -2.21
CA GLU A 28 36.82 -11.05 -0.85
C GLU A 28 35.83 -9.88 -0.74
N VAL A 29 35.76 -9.06 -1.78
CA VAL A 29 34.83 -7.92 -1.85
C VAL A 29 33.39 -8.40 -1.95
N ALA A 30 33.12 -9.42 -2.76
CA ALA A 30 31.80 -10.06 -2.81
C ALA A 30 31.38 -10.64 -1.44
N GLY A 31 32.33 -11.17 -0.66
CA GLY A 31 32.11 -11.62 0.72
C GLY A 31 31.75 -10.48 1.68
N ILE A 32 32.38 -9.32 1.55
CA ILE A 32 32.09 -8.11 2.35
C ILE A 32 30.69 -7.59 2.04
N ILE A 33 30.31 -7.47 0.76
CA ILE A 33 28.96 -7.05 0.37
C ILE A 33 27.90 -8.02 0.89
N ASN A 34 28.14 -9.34 0.81
CA ASN A 34 27.25 -10.34 1.40
C ASN A 34 27.03 -10.11 2.89
N LYS A 35 28.10 -9.86 3.64
CA LYS A 35 28.01 -9.52 5.07
C LYS A 35 27.23 -8.23 5.29
N MET A 36 27.40 -7.23 4.43
CA MET A 36 26.66 -5.95 4.51
C MET A 36 25.17 -6.13 4.23
N VAL A 37 24.80 -6.80 3.13
CA VAL A 37 23.39 -7.11 2.80
C VAL A 37 22.75 -7.90 3.94
N ASN A 38 23.44 -8.89 4.49
CA ASN A 38 22.94 -9.66 5.62
C ASN A 38 22.83 -8.81 6.90
N ALA A 39 23.77 -7.90 7.16
CA ALA A 39 23.70 -6.95 8.27
C ALA A 39 22.48 -6.03 8.13
N PHE A 40 22.27 -5.43 6.95
CA PHE A 40 21.11 -4.57 6.68
C PHE A 40 19.79 -5.34 6.78
N LYS A 41 19.71 -6.56 6.25
CA LYS A 41 18.57 -7.46 6.47
C LYS A 41 18.31 -7.66 7.97
N GLY A 42 19.36 -7.90 8.75
CA GLY A 42 19.27 -8.00 10.21
C GLY A 42 18.76 -6.73 10.88
N VAL A 43 19.17 -5.55 10.42
CA VAL A 43 18.68 -4.25 10.94
C VAL A 43 17.19 -4.05 10.61
N ILE A 44 16.77 -4.32 9.36
CA ILE A 44 15.36 -4.28 8.94
C ILE A 44 14.52 -5.23 9.81
N GLN A 45 15.00 -6.45 10.04
CA GLN A 45 14.30 -7.45 10.86
C GLN A 45 14.18 -7.06 12.33
N ARG A 46 15.24 -6.48 12.91
CA ARG A 46 15.27 -6.05 14.33
C ARG A 46 14.54 -4.73 14.59
N THR A 47 14.11 -4.03 13.55
CA THR A 47 13.26 -2.84 13.72
C THR A 47 12.03 -3.20 14.55
N SER A 48 11.64 -2.42 15.56
CA SER A 48 10.56 -2.83 16.47
C SER A 48 9.21 -2.95 15.74
N ASN A 49 8.43 -3.98 16.08
CA ASN A 49 7.04 -4.12 15.61
C ASN A 49 6.07 -3.18 16.35
N ASP A 50 6.55 -2.48 17.38
CA ASP A 50 5.72 -1.72 18.30
C ASP A 50 5.31 -0.37 17.69
N ILE A 51 4.46 -0.46 16.66
CA ILE A 51 3.72 0.67 16.06
C ILE A 51 2.65 1.18 17.03
N ARG A 52 2.47 0.56 18.21
CA ARG A 52 1.49 1.00 19.21
C ARG A 52 1.70 2.45 19.67
N SER A 53 2.95 2.94 19.68
CA SER A 53 3.26 4.36 19.92
C SER A 53 3.25 5.22 18.66
N ASN A 54 3.18 4.61 17.47
CA ASN A 54 3.35 5.27 16.18
C ASN A 54 2.21 4.99 15.18
N LYS A 55 0.96 4.85 15.69
CA LYS A 55 -0.26 4.90 14.87
C LYS A 55 -0.39 6.21 14.07
N GLU A 56 0.51 7.16 14.35
CA GLU A 56 0.62 8.42 13.64
C GLU A 56 1.56 8.39 12.43
N SER A 57 2.59 7.54 12.40
CA SER A 57 3.48 7.48 11.24
C SER A 57 2.85 6.68 10.11
N ILE A 58 2.76 7.31 8.95
CA ILE A 58 2.29 6.71 7.69
C ILE A 58 3.27 5.60 7.24
N ILE A 59 4.56 5.76 7.56
CA ILE A 59 5.66 4.91 7.08
C ILE A 59 6.37 4.23 8.26
N HIS A 60 6.65 2.95 8.08
CA HIS A 60 7.36 2.10 9.04
C HIS A 60 8.87 2.41 9.01
N PRO A 61 9.57 2.41 10.16
CA PRO A 61 11.01 2.70 10.21
C PRO A 61 11.86 1.77 9.32
N ALA A 62 11.48 0.50 9.20
CA ALA A 62 12.19 -0.45 8.35
C ALA A 62 12.18 -0.04 6.87
N THR A 63 11.12 0.65 6.43
CA THR A 63 11.00 1.19 5.07
C THR A 63 11.99 2.33 4.85
N PHE A 64 12.16 3.22 5.82
CA PHE A 64 13.17 4.28 5.75
C PHE A 64 14.58 3.72 5.68
N ILE A 65 14.89 2.71 6.51
CA ILE A 65 16.19 2.04 6.50
C ILE A 65 16.46 1.42 5.13
N LEU A 66 15.47 0.73 4.52
CA LEU A 66 15.63 0.19 3.17
C LEU A 66 15.96 1.31 2.17
N ILE A 67 15.23 2.43 2.19
CA ILE A 67 15.49 3.55 1.28
C ILE A 67 16.92 4.07 1.42
N GLN A 68 17.41 4.25 2.65
CA GLN A 68 18.77 4.73 2.87
C GLN A 68 19.82 3.74 2.34
N VAL A 69 19.60 2.42 2.50
CA VAL A 69 20.48 1.40 1.91
C VAL A 69 20.45 1.42 0.39
N LEU A 70 19.26 1.56 -0.20
CA LEU A 70 19.10 1.64 -1.65
C LEU A 70 19.75 2.90 -2.23
N GLU A 71 19.60 4.05 -1.58
CA GLU A 71 20.29 5.29 -1.94
C GLU A 71 21.81 5.13 -1.84
N PHE A 72 22.30 4.44 -0.80
CA PHE A 72 23.71 4.12 -0.66
C PHE A 72 24.22 3.25 -1.81
N PHE A 73 23.51 2.17 -2.17
CA PHE A 73 23.88 1.32 -3.31
C PHE A 73 23.84 2.08 -4.63
N HIS A 74 22.85 2.92 -4.85
CA HIS A 74 22.75 3.74 -6.04
C HIS A 74 23.93 4.73 -6.16
N ARG A 75 24.31 5.41 -5.07
CA ARG A 75 25.47 6.32 -5.06
C ARG A 75 26.81 5.62 -5.34
N ASN A 76 26.87 4.30 -5.14
CA ASN A 76 28.08 3.50 -5.33
C ASN A 76 27.91 2.46 -6.45
N ARG A 77 27.03 2.73 -7.42
CA ARG A 77 26.61 1.76 -8.44
C ARG A 77 27.76 1.10 -9.18
N ASP A 78 28.74 1.87 -9.67
CA ASP A 78 29.84 1.34 -10.48
C ASP A 78 30.72 0.35 -9.69
N MET A 79 30.94 0.66 -8.41
CA MET A 79 31.65 -0.23 -7.50
C MET A 79 30.81 -1.48 -7.23
N ILE A 80 29.54 -1.33 -6.88
CA ILE A 80 28.66 -2.47 -6.59
C ILE A 80 28.45 -3.36 -7.82
N GLN A 81 28.27 -2.79 -9.01
CA GLN A 81 28.03 -3.49 -10.27
C GLN A 81 29.24 -4.34 -10.69
N SER A 82 30.45 -3.76 -10.65
CA SER A 82 31.69 -4.50 -10.97
C SER A 82 31.93 -5.66 -10.00
N ILE A 83 31.44 -5.58 -8.77
CA ILE A 83 31.55 -6.66 -7.78
C ILE A 83 30.46 -7.72 -7.99
N LEU A 84 29.23 -7.33 -8.30
CA LEU A 84 28.12 -8.26 -8.58
C LEU A 84 28.38 -9.10 -9.84
N GLU A 85 29.07 -8.55 -10.84
CA GLU A 85 29.49 -9.30 -12.04
C GLU A 85 30.56 -10.36 -11.76
N THR A 86 31.25 -10.28 -10.61
CA THR A 86 32.38 -11.17 -10.26
C THR A 86 32.04 -12.28 -9.25
N GLY A 87 30.80 -12.39 -8.76
CA GLY A 87 30.44 -13.34 -7.71
C GLY A 87 28.98 -13.83 -7.76
N GLY A 88 28.77 -15.12 -7.46
CA GLY A 88 27.54 -15.90 -7.61
C GLY A 88 26.34 -15.52 -6.73
N TYR A 89 25.78 -14.34 -6.95
CA TYR A 89 24.45 -13.98 -6.46
C TYR A 89 23.37 -14.51 -7.41
N ASN A 90 22.56 -15.45 -6.94
CA ASN A 90 21.43 -15.98 -7.71
C ASN A 90 20.20 -15.03 -7.71
N THR A 91 20.14 -14.10 -6.75
CA THR A 91 19.13 -13.03 -6.63
C THR A 91 19.82 -11.69 -6.39
N GLY A 92 19.36 -10.61 -7.04
CA GLY A 92 19.96 -9.29 -6.86
C GLY A 92 19.77 -8.77 -5.41
N PRO A 93 20.79 -8.15 -4.79
CA PRO A 93 20.76 -7.76 -3.37
C PRO A 93 19.57 -6.84 -3.00
N CYS A 94 19.09 -6.03 -3.95
CA CYS A 94 17.88 -5.21 -3.78
C CYS A 94 16.60 -6.05 -3.59
N SER A 95 16.48 -7.18 -4.31
CA SER A 95 15.32 -8.09 -4.18
C SER A 95 15.28 -8.73 -2.80
N ASP A 96 16.41 -9.24 -2.34
CA ASP A 96 16.56 -9.87 -1.03
C ASP A 96 16.19 -8.95 0.14
N MET A 97 16.61 -7.69 0.07
CA MET A 97 16.29 -6.68 1.09
C MET A 97 14.83 -6.24 1.00
N LEU A 98 14.25 -6.21 -0.19
CA LEU A 98 12.84 -5.93 -0.38
C LEU A 98 11.96 -7.05 0.18
N ASP A 99 12.30 -8.31 -0.05
CA ASP A 99 11.61 -9.46 0.55
C ASP A 99 11.69 -9.43 2.07
N CYS A 100 12.84 -9.02 2.60
CA CYS A 100 13.02 -8.79 4.03
C CYS A 100 12.09 -7.70 4.56
N LEU A 101 11.97 -6.57 3.84
CA LEU A 101 11.02 -5.50 4.17
C LEU A 101 9.58 -6.02 4.12
N VAL A 102 9.18 -6.70 3.04
CA VAL A 102 7.82 -7.23 2.86
C VAL A 102 7.45 -8.18 4.00
N SER A 103 8.35 -9.10 4.36
CA SER A 103 8.17 -10.00 5.50
C SER A 103 8.01 -9.23 6.82
N LYS A 104 8.83 -8.19 7.02
CA LYS A 104 8.75 -7.33 8.20
C LYS A 104 7.43 -6.58 8.28
N LEU A 105 6.96 -6.00 7.18
CA LEU A 105 5.69 -5.29 7.10
C LEU A 105 4.50 -6.23 7.35
N LYS A 106 4.54 -7.47 6.83
CA LYS A 106 3.52 -8.50 7.11
C LYS A 106 3.46 -8.92 8.59
N CYS A 107 4.58 -8.86 9.30
CA CYS A 107 4.59 -9.06 10.76
C CYS A 107 4.00 -7.84 11.49
N ALA A 108 4.39 -6.64 11.08
CA ALA A 108 3.96 -5.38 11.67
C ALA A 108 2.46 -5.10 11.48
N GLU A 109 1.90 -5.44 10.32
CA GLU A 109 0.48 -5.18 10.01
C GLU A 109 -0.47 -5.96 10.95
N LYS A 110 -0.01 -7.07 11.56
CA LYS A 110 -0.81 -7.85 12.53
C LYS A 110 -1.21 -7.05 13.76
N SER A 111 -0.51 -5.94 14.05
CA SER A 111 -0.85 -5.01 15.13
C SER A 111 -2.16 -4.22 14.88
N PHE A 112 -2.62 -4.12 13.63
CA PHE A 112 -3.86 -3.46 13.28
C PHE A 112 -5.04 -4.44 13.39
N GLN A 113 -6.13 -4.00 14.04
CA GLN A 113 -7.32 -4.82 14.22
C GLN A 113 -8.11 -4.98 12.92
N LYS A 114 -8.31 -3.89 12.17
CA LYS A 114 -9.12 -3.89 10.94
C LYS A 114 -8.28 -4.31 9.74
N LYS A 115 -8.75 -5.30 8.96
CA LYS A 115 -8.06 -5.77 7.74
C LYS A 115 -7.75 -4.62 6.77
N GLY A 116 -8.66 -3.67 6.59
CA GLY A 116 -8.43 -2.51 5.71
C GLY A 116 -7.31 -1.59 6.19
N GLN A 117 -7.14 -1.43 7.50
CA GLN A 117 -6.00 -0.67 8.05
C GLN A 117 -4.68 -1.40 7.81
N ARG A 118 -4.68 -2.74 7.83
CA ARG A 118 -3.51 -3.56 7.42
C ARG A 118 -3.15 -3.26 5.97
N CYS A 119 -4.16 -3.29 5.08
CA CYS A 119 -3.97 -2.97 3.67
C CYS A 119 -3.40 -1.55 3.48
N MET A 120 -3.97 -0.54 4.13
CA MET A 120 -3.47 0.84 4.01
C MET A 120 -2.05 0.99 4.56
N PHE A 121 -1.74 0.39 5.70
CA PHE A 121 -0.38 0.38 6.24
C PHE A 121 0.61 -0.23 5.25
N PHE A 122 0.28 -1.39 4.69
CA PHE A 122 1.14 -2.06 3.73
C PHE A 122 1.34 -1.24 2.45
N LEU A 123 0.23 -0.74 1.87
CA LEU A 123 0.23 0.11 0.68
C LEU A 123 1.07 1.38 0.88
N ASN A 124 0.91 2.07 2.01
CA ASN A 124 1.71 3.24 2.34
C ASN A 124 3.20 2.94 2.33
N ASN A 125 3.63 1.78 2.83
CA ASN A 125 5.05 1.47 2.89
C ASN A 125 5.62 1.09 1.53
N ILE A 126 4.93 0.23 0.78
CA ILE A 126 5.41 -0.22 -0.52
C ILE A 126 5.37 0.91 -1.56
N ASN A 127 4.32 1.73 -1.55
CA ASN A 127 4.24 2.88 -2.43
C ASN A 127 5.33 3.92 -2.13
N TYR A 128 5.73 4.08 -0.87
CA TYR A 128 6.88 4.93 -0.53
C TYR A 128 8.16 4.47 -1.22
N VAL A 129 8.41 3.15 -1.20
CA VAL A 129 9.58 2.56 -1.86
C VAL A 129 9.52 2.81 -3.37
N LEU A 130 8.36 2.57 -3.97
CA LEU A 130 8.16 2.78 -5.41
C LEU A 130 8.37 4.25 -5.80
N GLN A 131 7.82 5.20 -5.05
CA GLN A 131 8.01 6.63 -5.33
C GLN A 131 9.48 7.04 -5.28
N LYS A 132 10.22 6.60 -4.26
CA LYS A 132 11.66 6.87 -4.16
C LYS A 132 12.44 6.22 -5.29
N ASN A 133 12.00 5.05 -5.76
CA ASN A 133 12.55 4.44 -6.95
C ASN A 133 12.29 5.28 -8.23
N CYS A 134 11.07 5.77 -8.46
CA CYS A 134 10.76 6.56 -9.66
C CYS A 134 11.61 7.83 -9.79
N HIS A 135 12.03 8.44 -8.67
CA HIS A 135 12.87 9.63 -8.69
C HIS A 135 14.37 9.33 -8.89
N SER A 136 14.84 8.20 -8.39
CA SER A 136 16.28 7.94 -8.26
C SER A 136 16.77 6.67 -8.98
N GLY A 137 15.88 5.86 -9.58
CA GLY A 137 16.25 4.61 -10.25
C GLY A 137 17.01 3.64 -9.34
N LEU A 138 16.50 3.46 -8.11
CA LEU A 138 17.16 2.68 -7.04
C LEU A 138 17.06 1.16 -7.23
N LEU A 139 16.02 0.71 -7.93
CA LEU A 139 15.63 -0.69 -8.08
C LEU A 139 15.77 -1.13 -9.54
N PRO A 140 16.15 -2.39 -9.77
CA PRO A 140 16.04 -3.00 -11.09
C PRO A 140 14.58 -3.09 -11.59
N PRO A 141 14.34 -3.06 -12.92
CA PRO A 141 12.98 -3.05 -13.49
C PRO A 141 12.10 -4.24 -13.09
N ASN A 142 12.67 -5.44 -12.93
CA ASN A 142 11.94 -6.62 -12.49
C ASN A 142 11.46 -6.49 -11.04
N VAL A 143 12.27 -5.90 -10.16
CA VAL A 143 11.93 -5.65 -8.76
C VAL A 143 10.85 -4.58 -8.67
N GLU A 144 10.94 -3.54 -9.50
CA GLU A 144 9.91 -2.50 -9.62
C GLU A 144 8.56 -3.08 -10.06
N SER A 145 8.54 -3.91 -11.11
CA SER A 145 7.33 -4.57 -11.58
C SER A 145 6.68 -5.45 -10.50
N ASN A 146 7.49 -6.14 -9.68
CA ASN A 146 6.98 -6.93 -8.55
C ASN A 146 6.30 -6.04 -7.50
N LEU A 147 6.83 -4.84 -7.23
CA LEU A 147 6.22 -3.90 -6.31
C LEU A 147 4.88 -3.36 -6.82
N VAL A 148 4.80 -3.04 -8.12
CA VAL A 148 3.55 -2.60 -8.74
C VAL A 148 2.48 -3.68 -8.62
N SER A 149 2.81 -4.93 -8.98
CA SER A 149 1.91 -6.07 -8.84
C SER A 149 1.44 -6.27 -7.39
N LEU A 150 2.33 -6.10 -6.43
CA LEU A 150 2.00 -6.23 -5.01
C LEU A 150 1.07 -5.11 -4.52
N ILE A 151 1.25 -3.88 -5.00
CA ILE A 151 0.33 -2.76 -4.74
C ILE A 151 -1.06 -3.11 -5.27
N ASP A 152 -1.14 -3.57 -6.51
CA ASP A 152 -2.40 -3.90 -7.18
C ASP A 152 -3.16 -5.01 -6.44
N GLN A 153 -2.46 -6.08 -6.02
CA GLN A 153 -3.04 -7.15 -5.21
C GLN A 153 -3.64 -6.65 -3.89
N TYR A 154 -2.97 -5.71 -3.21
CA TYR A 154 -3.46 -5.15 -1.96
C TYR A 154 -4.64 -4.20 -2.16
N ILE A 155 -4.67 -3.45 -3.27
CA ILE A 155 -5.84 -2.64 -3.67
C ILE A 155 -7.03 -3.55 -3.92
N VAL A 156 -6.88 -4.59 -4.74
CA VAL A 156 -7.94 -5.57 -5.03
C VAL A 156 -8.44 -6.22 -3.75
N SER A 157 -7.55 -6.72 -2.88
CA SER A 157 -7.97 -7.36 -1.62
C SER A 157 -8.73 -6.40 -0.68
N TYR A 158 -8.39 -5.10 -0.71
CA TYR A 158 -9.13 -4.08 0.02
C TYR A 158 -10.53 -3.85 -0.58
N LEU A 159 -10.64 -3.72 -1.90
CA LEU A 159 -11.91 -3.56 -2.61
C LEU A 159 -12.84 -4.75 -2.39
N GLU A 160 -12.32 -5.96 -2.56
CA GLU A 160 -13.05 -7.22 -2.33
C GLU A 160 -13.59 -7.32 -0.90
N LYS A 161 -12.86 -6.79 0.08
CA LYS A 161 -13.24 -6.90 1.48
C LYS A 161 -14.30 -5.88 1.90
N TYR A 162 -14.23 -4.66 1.38
CA TYR A 162 -15.04 -3.54 1.88
C TYR A 162 -16.11 -3.08 0.90
N TRP A 163 -15.81 -3.04 -0.39
CA TRP A 163 -16.64 -2.37 -1.38
C TRP A 163 -17.44 -3.36 -2.23
N VAL A 164 -16.82 -4.46 -2.67
CA VAL A 164 -17.51 -5.53 -3.42
C VAL A 164 -18.73 -6.10 -2.68
N PRO A 165 -18.73 -6.31 -1.35
CA PRO A 165 -19.91 -6.81 -0.64
C PRO A 165 -21.14 -5.91 -0.76
N LEU A 166 -20.96 -4.61 -0.99
CA LEU A 166 -22.08 -3.67 -1.19
C LEU A 166 -22.82 -3.93 -2.52
N LEU A 167 -22.15 -4.52 -3.51
CA LEU A 167 -22.73 -4.77 -4.83
C LEU A 167 -23.91 -5.74 -4.77
N ARG A 168 -24.02 -6.58 -3.73
CA ARG A 168 -25.18 -7.47 -3.50
C ARG A 168 -26.52 -6.71 -3.45
N TYR A 169 -26.48 -5.42 -3.09
CA TYR A 169 -27.66 -4.56 -3.01
C TYR A 169 -27.98 -3.85 -4.32
N LEU A 170 -27.02 -3.74 -5.23
CA LEU A 170 -27.10 -2.91 -6.44
C LEU A 170 -27.08 -3.73 -7.73
N ASP A 171 -26.64 -4.98 -7.69
CA ASP A 171 -26.42 -5.83 -8.86
C ASP A 171 -27.15 -7.19 -8.72
N GLY A 172 -27.09 -8.00 -9.78
CA GLY A 172 -27.66 -9.34 -9.82
C GLY A 172 -29.18 -9.33 -9.59
N ASP A 173 -29.65 -10.16 -8.66
CA ASP A 173 -31.08 -10.27 -8.37
C ASP A 173 -31.67 -8.99 -7.79
N SER A 174 -30.88 -8.20 -7.06
CA SER A 174 -31.32 -6.89 -6.56
C SER A 174 -31.61 -5.95 -7.71
N LEU A 175 -30.78 -5.94 -8.76
CA LEU A 175 -30.99 -5.11 -9.96
C LEU A 175 -32.18 -5.61 -10.79
N ARG A 176 -32.37 -6.94 -10.90
CA ARG A 176 -33.52 -7.53 -11.62
C ARG A 176 -34.86 -7.26 -10.96
N LYS A 177 -34.87 -7.13 -9.63
CA LYS A 177 -36.07 -6.83 -8.82
C LYS A 177 -35.75 -5.67 -7.87
N PRO A 178 -35.59 -4.45 -8.40
CA PRO A 178 -35.12 -3.32 -7.62
C PRO A 178 -36.17 -2.95 -6.58
N ARG A 179 -35.71 -2.81 -5.33
CA ARG A 179 -36.53 -2.44 -4.18
C ARG A 179 -35.87 -1.29 -3.45
N ARG A 180 -36.68 -0.35 -2.96
CA ARG A 180 -36.18 0.76 -2.15
C ARG A 180 -35.46 0.27 -0.89
N LEU A 181 -35.93 -0.82 -0.28
CA LEU A 181 -35.28 -1.45 0.88
C LEU A 181 -33.82 -1.88 0.61
N SER A 182 -33.50 -2.35 -0.61
CA SER A 182 -32.11 -2.70 -0.96
C SER A 182 -31.22 -1.46 -1.01
N LEU A 183 -31.77 -0.34 -1.53
CA LEU A 183 -31.08 0.95 -1.56
C LEU A 183 -30.83 1.52 -0.15
N ASP A 184 -31.82 1.40 0.74
CA ASP A 184 -31.69 1.86 2.12
C ASP A 184 -30.61 1.06 2.87
N LYS A 185 -30.53 -0.26 2.64
CA LYS A 185 -29.45 -1.11 3.18
C LYS A 185 -28.09 -0.74 2.61
N PHE A 186 -28.01 -0.56 1.29
CA PHE A 186 -26.78 -0.12 0.63
C PHE A 186 -26.27 1.20 1.22
N THR A 187 -27.12 2.22 1.27
CA THR A 187 -26.73 3.56 1.75
C THR A 187 -26.28 3.53 3.21
N GLY A 188 -26.97 2.78 4.07
CA GLY A 188 -26.57 2.60 5.47
C GLY A 188 -25.18 1.97 5.63
N GLU A 189 -24.91 0.85 4.94
CA GLU A 189 -23.59 0.20 4.98
C GLU A 189 -22.50 1.06 4.31
N PHE A 190 -22.80 1.68 3.17
CA PHE A 190 -21.91 2.59 2.45
C PHE A 190 -21.40 3.72 3.35
N PHE A 191 -22.31 4.45 4.00
CA PHE A 191 -21.92 5.56 4.87
C PHE A 191 -21.16 5.08 6.11
N THR A 192 -21.55 3.94 6.68
CA THR A 192 -20.82 3.32 7.80
C THR A 192 -19.37 3.04 7.42
N ILE A 193 -19.15 2.47 6.23
CA ILE A 193 -17.81 2.24 5.70
C ILE A 193 -17.07 3.58 5.53
N CYS A 194 -17.69 4.56 4.85
CA CYS A 194 -17.06 5.85 4.59
C CYS A 194 -16.63 6.57 5.86
N TYR A 195 -17.53 6.74 6.83
CA TYR A 195 -17.23 7.39 8.11
C TYR A 195 -16.10 6.67 8.86
N SER A 196 -16.06 5.33 8.80
CA SER A 196 -15.01 4.57 9.47
C SER A 196 -13.63 4.72 8.82
N GLN A 197 -13.57 5.17 7.55
CA GLN A 197 -12.37 5.22 6.72
C GLN A 197 -11.91 6.65 6.38
N MET A 198 -12.75 7.67 6.58
CA MET A 198 -12.39 9.08 6.39
C MET A 198 -11.07 9.45 7.07
N THR A 199 -10.82 8.90 8.25
CA THR A 199 -9.65 9.23 9.09
C THR A 199 -8.47 8.29 8.92
N TRP A 200 -8.52 7.35 7.98
CA TRP A 200 -7.39 6.45 7.73
C TRP A 200 -6.25 7.20 7.05
N LYS A 201 -5.03 6.95 7.53
CA LYS A 201 -3.83 7.56 6.99
C LYS A 201 -3.41 6.85 5.72
N VAL A 202 -3.40 7.57 4.61
CA VAL A 202 -3.01 7.06 3.29
C VAL A 202 -2.13 8.10 2.62
N GLN A 203 -1.09 7.68 1.90
CA GLN A 203 -0.26 8.61 1.13
C GLN A 203 -1.08 9.33 0.06
N THR A 204 -0.81 10.62 -0.16
CA THR A 204 -1.54 11.49 -1.10
C THR A 204 -1.69 10.88 -2.50
N VAL A 205 -0.64 10.27 -3.06
CA VAL A 205 -0.74 9.66 -4.40
C VAL A 205 -1.64 8.43 -4.45
N LEU A 206 -1.72 7.68 -3.33
CA LEU A 206 -2.59 6.51 -3.23
C LEU A 206 -4.04 6.91 -2.98
N LYS A 207 -4.28 8.06 -2.32
CA LYS A 207 -5.65 8.57 -2.07
C LYS A 207 -6.41 8.68 -3.38
N GLY A 208 -5.84 9.35 -4.38
CA GLY A 208 -6.46 9.54 -5.69
C GLY A 208 -6.81 8.20 -6.37
N ARG A 209 -5.83 7.29 -6.44
CA ARG A 209 -6.03 5.97 -7.04
C ARG A 209 -7.12 5.16 -6.33
N LEU A 210 -7.04 5.01 -5.01
CA LEU A 210 -8.02 4.24 -4.23
C LEU A 210 -9.43 4.81 -4.35
N ARG A 211 -9.57 6.14 -4.28
CA ARG A 211 -10.87 6.81 -4.45
C ARG A 211 -11.44 6.55 -5.84
N GLN A 212 -10.61 6.64 -6.88
CA GLN A 212 -11.04 6.39 -8.25
C GLN A 212 -11.52 4.95 -8.44
N GLU A 213 -10.76 3.96 -7.97
CA GLU A 213 -11.16 2.54 -8.03
C GLU A 213 -12.50 2.29 -7.31
N ILE A 214 -12.75 2.95 -6.17
CA ILE A 214 -14.02 2.85 -5.45
C ILE A 214 -15.16 3.51 -6.26
N VAL A 215 -14.92 4.68 -6.84
CA VAL A 215 -15.90 5.37 -7.70
C VAL A 215 -16.28 4.50 -8.88
N ASP A 216 -15.29 3.97 -9.61
CA ASP A 216 -15.49 3.14 -10.80
C ASP A 216 -16.23 1.85 -10.47
N LEU A 217 -16.01 1.30 -9.27
CA LEU A 217 -16.70 0.11 -8.79
C LEU A 217 -18.17 0.36 -8.40
N ILE A 218 -18.43 1.45 -7.68
CA ILE A 218 -19.72 1.67 -6.99
C ILE A 218 -20.68 2.53 -7.80
N VAL A 219 -20.20 3.67 -8.34
CA VAL A 219 -21.07 4.71 -8.92
C VAL A 219 -21.85 4.20 -10.13
N PRO A 220 -21.24 3.49 -11.11
CA PRO A 220 -22.00 2.97 -12.25
C PRO A 220 -23.11 1.99 -11.84
N LYS A 221 -22.85 1.13 -10.86
CA LYS A 221 -23.82 0.16 -10.34
C LYS A 221 -24.97 0.85 -9.63
N TYR A 222 -24.66 1.89 -8.86
CA TYR A 222 -25.66 2.70 -8.18
C TYR A 222 -26.58 3.43 -9.16
N VAL A 223 -26.01 4.08 -10.18
CA VAL A 223 -26.77 4.79 -11.23
C VAL A 223 -27.72 3.83 -11.97
N ASN A 224 -27.22 2.66 -12.35
CA ASN A 224 -28.04 1.64 -13.02
C ASN A 224 -29.18 1.14 -12.13
N PHE A 225 -28.91 0.94 -10.84
CA PHE A 225 -29.93 0.53 -9.88
C PHE A 225 -31.01 1.60 -9.69
N LEU A 226 -30.63 2.88 -9.60
CA LEU A 226 -31.59 3.98 -9.51
C LEU A 226 -32.51 4.03 -10.72
N ARG A 227 -31.95 3.92 -11.94
CA ARG A 227 -32.74 3.88 -13.18
C ARG A 227 -33.73 2.71 -13.18
N ALA A 228 -33.25 1.51 -12.86
CA ALA A 228 -34.11 0.32 -12.80
C ALA A 228 -35.22 0.45 -11.73
N LEU A 229 -34.94 1.14 -10.62
CA LEU A 229 -35.93 1.40 -9.58
C LEU A 229 -37.01 2.38 -10.06
N GLU A 230 -36.63 3.41 -10.82
CA GLU A 230 -37.59 4.38 -11.39
C GLU A 230 -38.49 3.74 -12.45
N GLU A 231 -37.97 2.83 -13.25
CA GLU A 231 -38.71 2.08 -14.27
C GLU A 231 -39.67 1.03 -13.67
N ASN A 232 -39.55 0.70 -12.37
CA ASN A 232 -40.36 -0.33 -11.72
C ASN A 232 -41.72 0.22 -11.24
N PRO A 233 -42.87 -0.25 -11.78
CA PRO A 233 -44.20 0.24 -11.41
C PRO A 233 -44.52 0.09 -9.91
N ARG A 234 -43.94 -0.91 -9.25
CA ARG A 234 -44.15 -1.16 -7.81
C ARG A 234 -43.40 -0.16 -6.92
N SER A 235 -42.38 0.51 -7.45
CA SER A 235 -41.64 1.57 -6.75
C SER A 235 -42.46 2.85 -6.56
N TRP A 236 -43.52 3.06 -7.36
CA TRP A 236 -44.38 4.24 -7.26
C TRP A 236 -45.08 4.31 -5.90
N PHE A 237 -45.61 3.18 -5.41
CA PHE A 237 -46.32 3.11 -4.13
C PHE A 237 -45.39 3.35 -2.92
N ASP A 238 -44.15 2.88 -3.00
CA ASP A 238 -43.12 3.13 -1.98
C ASP A 238 -42.65 4.59 -1.97
N ARG A 239 -42.67 5.28 -3.12
CA ARG A 239 -42.28 6.70 -3.27
C ARG A 239 -43.23 7.65 -2.54
N ILE A 240 -44.53 7.36 -2.56
CA ILE A 240 -45.56 8.21 -1.92
C ILE A 240 -45.49 8.11 -0.39
N SER A 241 -44.97 6.99 0.14
CA SER A 241 -45.11 6.63 1.55
C SER A 241 -43.93 7.08 2.46
N ARG A 242 -42.88 7.71 1.92
CA ARG A 242 -41.69 8.09 2.72
C ARG A 242 -41.10 9.45 2.35
N GLU A 243 -40.86 10.28 3.37
CA GLU A 243 -40.41 11.69 3.26
C GLU A 243 -38.91 11.89 2.93
N LYS A 244 -38.05 10.86 3.05
CA LYS A 244 -36.60 11.06 2.97
C LYS A 244 -36.07 11.08 1.52
N PRO A 245 -35.43 12.17 1.06
CA PRO A 245 -34.86 12.24 -0.29
C PRO A 245 -33.76 11.17 -0.49
N MET A 246 -33.66 10.65 -1.72
CA MET A 246 -32.61 9.72 -2.12
C MET A 246 -31.26 10.42 -2.17
N CYS A 247 -30.22 9.75 -1.69
CA CYS A 247 -28.86 10.18 -1.98
C CYS A 247 -28.61 10.11 -3.49
N THR A 248 -28.01 11.14 -4.06
CA THR A 248 -27.71 11.17 -5.50
C THR A 248 -26.38 10.47 -5.78
N ALA A 249 -26.17 10.04 -7.04
CA ALA A 249 -24.88 9.49 -7.46
C ALA A 249 -23.72 10.49 -7.29
N ALA A 250 -23.99 11.78 -7.49
CA ALA A 250 -23.00 12.85 -7.30
C ALA A 250 -22.63 13.03 -5.82
N GLU A 251 -23.59 12.94 -4.90
CA GLU A 251 -23.33 12.95 -3.45
C GLU A 251 -22.49 11.74 -3.02
N LEU A 252 -22.80 10.55 -3.55
CA LEU A 252 -22.03 9.33 -3.32
C LEU A 252 -20.58 9.48 -3.75
N GLU A 253 -20.36 9.96 -4.98
CA GLU A 253 -19.02 10.24 -5.48
C GLU A 253 -18.31 11.25 -4.57
N GLN A 254 -18.96 12.36 -4.21
CA GLN A 254 -18.34 13.38 -3.37
C GLN A 254 -17.90 12.83 -2.01
N VAL A 255 -18.70 11.95 -1.41
CA VAL A 255 -18.34 11.27 -0.16
C VAL A 255 -17.12 10.36 -0.35
N ILE A 256 -17.05 9.61 -1.45
CA ILE A 256 -15.87 8.79 -1.79
C ILE A 256 -14.64 9.67 -1.98
N ARG A 257 -14.78 10.83 -2.65
CA ARG A 257 -13.68 11.77 -2.86
C ARG A 257 -13.13 12.33 -1.54
N GLY A 258 -13.94 12.37 -0.47
CA GLY A 258 -13.53 12.79 0.87
C GLY A 258 -12.94 11.69 1.77
N LEU A 259 -12.74 10.47 1.28
CA LEU A 259 -12.13 9.39 2.07
C LEU A 259 -10.63 9.62 2.31
N PHE A 260 -10.10 9.18 3.45
CA PHE A 260 -8.66 9.24 3.76
C PHE A 260 -8.09 10.66 3.91
N GLU A 261 -8.86 11.64 4.36
CA GLU A 261 -8.43 13.05 4.47
C GLU A 261 -7.70 13.41 5.78
N ARG A 262 -7.30 12.41 6.57
CA ARG A 262 -6.39 12.64 7.71
C ARG A 262 -4.92 12.73 7.29
#